data_AF-A0A9D8LMF2-F1
#
_entry.id   AF-A0A9D8LMF2-F1
#
_cell.length_a   1.000
_cell.length_b   1.000
_cell.length_c   1.000
_cell.angle_alpha   90.00
_cell.angle_beta   90.00
_cell.angle_gamma   90.00
#
_symmetry.space_group_name_H-M   'P 1'
#
loop_
_entity.id
_entity.type
_entity.pdbx_description
1 polymer ?
#
loop_
_entity_poly.entity_id
_entity_poly.type
_entity_poly.pdbx_seq_one_letter_code
_entity_poly.pdbx_strand_id
1 'polypeptide(L)'
;MAAFCGVEAGDARSASNEAETAILTATPVRDDPAKAGLVLAATRSVADDELFDFETLGHLAASHGPYDHNGSLMKMAFEHGLIVYEEPKASLNGLARKGTVLFRGQPFKEGGKLSGTAYAFKQGCPPAPYQVTGGYSKDRATVTLRGAGPVREGCRVVGLSSKSPHSVLVFRSLMSD
;
A
#
# COMPACT_ATOMS: atom_id res chain seq x y z
N MET A 1 53.60 -5.29 52.56
CA MET A 1 53.31 -6.73 52.71
C MET A 1 52.35 -7.10 51.59
N ALA A 2 52.78 -7.72 50.49
CA ALA A 2 53.19 -9.13 50.37
C ALA A 2 52.00 -10.07 50.69
N ALA A 3 51.67 -11.14 49.97
CA ALA A 3 52.27 -11.85 48.84
C ALA A 3 51.50 -13.18 48.71
N PHE A 4 51.17 -13.60 47.48
CA PHE A 4 51.06 -15.02 47.00
C PHE A 4 49.98 -15.93 47.63
N CYS A 5 49.44 -17.00 47.01
CA CYS A 5 49.83 -17.88 45.89
C CYS A 5 48.55 -18.62 45.42
N GLY A 6 48.24 -18.82 44.12
CA GLY A 6 48.62 -19.99 43.29
C GLY A 6 47.34 -20.78 42.86
N VAL A 7 46.97 -20.91 41.56
CA VAL A 7 47.27 -22.00 40.57
C VAL A 7 46.54 -23.33 40.92
N GLU A 8 45.80 -24.09 40.08
CA GLU A 8 45.77 -24.30 38.62
C GLU A 8 44.48 -25.00 38.11
N ALA A 9 44.24 -24.84 36.79
CA ALA A 9 43.65 -25.70 35.75
C ALA A 9 42.36 -26.56 35.94
N GLY A 10 41.43 -26.39 34.98
CA GLY A 10 40.38 -27.35 34.62
C GLY A 10 39.67 -26.94 33.33
N ASP A 11 39.99 -27.63 32.23
CA ASP A 11 39.62 -27.43 30.82
C ASP A 11 38.12 -27.63 30.51
N ALA A 12 37.58 -26.88 29.54
CA ALA A 12 36.72 -27.37 28.44
C ALA A 12 36.01 -26.22 27.68
N ARG A 13 36.54 -25.92 26.47
CA ARG A 13 35.90 -25.70 25.14
C ARG A 13 34.36 -25.59 25.13
N SER A 14 33.68 -24.75 24.35
CA SER A 14 33.79 -24.53 22.89
C SER A 14 32.70 -23.50 22.48
N ALA A 15 33.08 -22.39 21.85
CA ALA A 15 32.78 -22.02 20.46
C ALA A 15 31.30 -21.95 20.02
N SER A 16 30.87 -20.70 19.74
CA SER A 16 30.22 -20.23 18.51
C SER A 16 29.47 -21.25 17.64
N ASN A 17 28.15 -21.06 17.51
CA ASN A 17 27.36 -21.73 16.47
C ASN A 17 26.94 -20.71 15.42
N GLU A 18 27.70 -20.65 14.33
CA GLU A 18 27.26 -20.12 13.05
C GLU A 18 26.70 -21.26 12.19
N ALA A 19 25.71 -20.90 11.39
CA ALA A 19 25.41 -21.42 10.05
C ALA A 19 24.90 -22.86 9.82
N GLU A 20 23.82 -22.87 9.04
CA GLU A 20 23.57 -23.73 7.87
C GLU A 20 22.98 -25.15 7.99
N THR A 21 21.83 -25.28 7.31
CA THR A 21 21.52 -26.26 6.25
C THR A 21 21.34 -27.74 6.60
N ALA A 22 20.09 -28.23 6.47
CA ALA A 22 19.70 -29.52 5.86
C ALA A 22 18.15 -29.62 5.86
N ILE A 23 17.46 -29.44 4.73
CA ILE A 23 16.98 -30.50 3.81
C ILE A 23 16.66 -31.82 4.52
N LEU A 24 15.38 -32.05 4.83
CA LEU A 24 14.83 -33.39 5.06
C LEU A 24 13.74 -33.67 4.03
N THR A 25 14.04 -34.63 3.17
CA THR A 25 13.16 -35.30 2.23
C THR A 25 12.06 -36.07 2.97
N ALA A 26 10.80 -35.80 2.65
CA ALA A 26 9.69 -36.69 3.00
C ALA A 26 9.04 -37.24 1.71
N THR A 27 9.09 -38.56 1.57
CA THR A 27 8.40 -39.36 0.55
C THR A 27 6.90 -39.54 0.91
N PRO A 28 6.04 -39.95 -0.04
CA PRO A 28 4.60 -39.67 0.01
C PRO A 28 3.82 -40.74 0.78
N VAL A 29 2.89 -40.29 1.64
CA VAL A 29 1.77 -41.12 2.13
C VAL A 29 0.69 -41.10 1.06
N ARG A 30 0.26 -42.29 0.63
CA ARG A 30 -0.84 -42.48 -0.31
C ARG A 30 -2.17 -42.49 0.44
N ASP A 31 -3.17 -41.95 -0.26
CA ASP A 31 -4.61 -42.18 -0.18
C ASP A 31 -5.41 -41.57 0.97
N ASP A 32 -6.04 -40.43 0.67
CA ASP A 32 -7.49 -40.26 0.88
C ASP A 32 -8.08 -39.35 -0.22
N PRO A 33 -8.87 -39.86 -1.19
CA PRO A 33 -9.43 -39.09 -2.30
C PRO A 33 -10.73 -38.39 -1.88
N ALA A 34 -10.67 -37.53 -0.86
CA ALA A 34 -11.84 -36.78 -0.41
C ALA A 34 -11.49 -35.42 0.22
N LYS A 35 -10.54 -34.67 -0.36
CA LYS A 35 -10.43 -33.21 -0.13
C LYS A 35 -9.54 -32.56 -1.19
N ALA A 36 -10.05 -32.48 -2.42
CA ALA A 36 -9.50 -31.58 -3.44
C ALA A 36 -9.84 -30.13 -3.05
N GLY A 37 -9.07 -29.56 -2.11
CA GLY A 37 -8.98 -28.12 -1.94
C GLY A 37 -7.80 -27.64 -2.78
N LEU A 38 -8.08 -27.11 -3.97
CA LEU A 38 -7.12 -26.45 -4.84
C LEU A 38 -6.47 -25.28 -4.08
N VAL A 39 -5.29 -25.48 -3.50
CA VAL A 39 -4.44 -24.37 -3.06
C VAL A 39 -3.65 -23.95 -4.29
N LEU A 40 -4.23 -23.05 -5.08
CA LEU A 40 -3.52 -22.37 -6.15
C LEU A 40 -2.45 -21.49 -5.49
N ALA A 41 -1.19 -21.94 -5.55
CA ALA A 41 -0.05 -21.11 -5.20
C ALA A 41 -0.04 -19.89 -6.13
N ALA A 42 -0.52 -18.75 -5.65
CA ALA A 42 -0.51 -17.51 -6.39
C ALA A 42 0.93 -16.99 -6.48
N THR A 43 1.55 -17.16 -7.65
CA THR A 43 2.74 -16.42 -8.02
C THR A 43 2.37 -14.94 -8.08
N ARG A 44 2.78 -14.15 -7.08
CA ARG A 44 2.52 -12.70 -7.05
C ARG A 44 3.21 -12.03 -8.23
N SER A 45 2.43 -11.45 -9.14
CA SER A 45 2.94 -10.48 -10.09
C SER A 45 3.10 -9.14 -9.38
N VAL A 46 4.13 -8.37 -9.70
CA VAL A 46 4.38 -7.03 -9.12
C VAL A 46 3.19 -6.07 -9.35
N ALA A 47 2.24 -6.42 -10.22
CA ALA A 47 1.00 -5.68 -10.46
C ALA A 47 -0.12 -5.93 -9.43
N ASP A 48 0.01 -6.91 -8.54
CA ASP A 48 -1.02 -7.29 -7.56
C ASP A 48 -0.86 -6.60 -6.19
N ASP A 49 0.28 -5.93 -5.94
CA ASP A 49 0.55 -5.26 -4.65
C ASP A 49 -0.20 -3.92 -4.47
N GLU A 50 -0.81 -3.39 -5.54
CA GLU A 50 -1.50 -2.08 -5.57
C GLU A 50 -3.03 -2.18 -5.68
N LEU A 51 -3.58 -3.40 -5.51
CA LEU A 51 -5.02 -3.62 -5.47
C LEU A 51 -5.48 -3.82 -4.04
N PHE A 52 -6.33 -2.93 -3.59
CA PHE A 52 -7.09 -3.13 -2.38
C PHE A 52 -8.43 -3.75 -2.75
N ASP A 53 -8.64 -5.02 -2.40
CA ASP A 53 -9.93 -5.66 -2.55
C ASP A 53 -10.83 -5.33 -1.33
N PHE A 54 -11.89 -4.57 -1.60
CA PHE A 54 -12.89 -4.18 -0.59
C PHE A 54 -13.76 -5.35 -0.14
N GLU A 55 -13.84 -6.44 -0.92
CA GLU A 55 -14.71 -7.57 -0.59
C GLU A 55 -14.03 -8.56 0.36
N THR A 56 -12.72 -8.76 0.22
CA THR A 56 -11.96 -9.70 1.06
C THR A 56 -11.50 -9.09 2.40
N LEU A 57 -11.39 -7.77 2.51
CA LEU A 57 -11.16 -7.08 3.78
C LEU A 57 -12.50 -6.61 4.35
N GLY A 58 -13.15 -7.50 5.10
CA GLY A 58 -14.48 -7.33 5.68
C GLY A 58 -14.69 -6.15 6.65
N HIS A 59 -14.43 -4.92 6.24
CA HIS A 59 -14.89 -3.72 6.93
C HIS A 59 -15.38 -2.68 5.92
N LEU A 60 -16.59 -2.90 5.39
CA LEU A 60 -17.46 -1.81 4.94
C LEU A 60 -17.57 -0.70 6.00
N ALA A 61 -17.33 -1.03 7.27
CA ALA A 61 -17.23 -0.10 8.40
C ALA A 61 -16.04 0.90 8.33
N ALA A 62 -14.96 0.60 7.61
CA ALA A 62 -13.78 1.47 7.52
C ALA A 62 -13.75 2.33 6.25
N SER A 63 -14.61 2.04 5.27
CA SER A 63 -14.70 2.78 4.02
C SER A 63 -15.75 3.89 4.10
N HIS A 64 -15.32 5.14 3.93
CA HIS A 64 -16.16 6.32 3.83
C HIS A 64 -16.35 6.74 2.37
N GLY A 65 -17.51 7.31 2.06
CA GLY A 65 -17.89 7.78 0.74
C GLY A 65 -19.32 7.40 0.38
N PRO A 66 -19.70 7.49 -0.90
CA PRO A 66 -18.83 7.77 -2.05
C PRO A 66 -18.35 9.22 -2.18
N TYR A 67 -17.22 9.39 -2.86
CA TYR A 67 -16.68 10.70 -3.28
C TYR A 67 -16.48 10.74 -4.81
N ASP A 68 -16.75 11.88 -5.44
CA ASP A 68 -16.32 12.16 -6.81
C ASP A 68 -14.87 12.67 -6.83
N HIS A 69 -14.08 12.14 -7.76
CA HIS A 69 -12.81 12.71 -8.19
C HIS A 69 -12.70 12.69 -9.71
N ASN A 70 -12.79 13.86 -10.33
CA ASN A 70 -12.62 14.04 -11.78
C ASN A 70 -13.53 13.11 -12.62
N GLY A 71 -14.75 12.84 -12.13
CA GLY A 71 -15.74 11.96 -12.75
C GLY A 71 -15.57 10.47 -12.45
N SER A 72 -14.70 10.10 -11.48
CA SER A 72 -14.57 8.73 -10.98
C SER A 72 -15.13 8.62 -9.57
N LEU A 73 -15.78 7.50 -9.28
CA LEU A 73 -16.27 7.18 -7.94
C LEU A 73 -15.13 6.66 -7.08
N MET A 74 -14.92 7.29 -5.94
CA MET A 74 -13.86 6.97 -5.00
C MET A 74 -14.44 6.52 -3.66
N LYS A 75 -13.70 5.63 -3.00
CA LYS A 75 -13.89 5.32 -1.57
C LYS A 75 -12.63 5.67 -0.80
N MET A 76 -12.80 5.99 0.48
CA MET A 76 -11.70 6.29 1.38
C MET A 76 -11.69 5.29 2.52
N ALA A 77 -10.65 4.48 2.66
CA ALA A 77 -10.50 3.58 3.80
C ALA A 77 -9.73 4.31 4.91
N PHE A 78 -10.46 4.92 5.85
CA PHE A 78 -9.87 5.86 6.82
C PHE A 78 -8.85 5.17 7.71
N GLU A 79 -9.18 4.00 8.27
CA GLU A 79 -8.28 3.22 9.14
C GLU A 79 -6.98 2.81 8.45
N HIS A 80 -6.97 2.74 7.12
CA HIS A 80 -5.81 2.36 6.32
C HIS A 80 -5.12 3.55 5.64
N GLY A 81 -5.68 4.75 5.75
CA GLY A 81 -5.16 5.94 5.08
C GLY A 81 -5.17 5.84 3.56
N LEU A 82 -6.16 5.16 2.98
CA LEU A 82 -6.24 4.91 1.54
C LEU A 82 -7.35 5.70 0.87
N ILE A 83 -7.09 6.13 -0.36
CA ILE A 83 -8.13 6.58 -1.31
C ILE A 83 -8.01 5.71 -2.55
N VAL A 84 -9.12 5.11 -2.95
CA VAL A 84 -9.19 4.07 -3.97
C VAL A 84 -10.25 4.38 -5.02
N TYR A 85 -10.08 3.80 -6.20
CA TYR A 85 -11.15 3.78 -7.20
C TYR A 85 -12.19 2.72 -6.84
N GLU A 86 -13.45 3.12 -6.71
CA GLU A 86 -14.59 2.19 -6.72
C GLU A 86 -15.05 1.99 -8.17
N GLU A 87 -15.29 3.10 -8.89
CA GLU A 87 -15.67 3.10 -10.31
C GLU A 87 -14.80 4.13 -11.04
N PRO A 88 -13.66 3.72 -11.62
CA PRO A 88 -12.88 4.59 -12.48
C PRO A 88 -13.70 5.01 -13.70
N LYS A 89 -13.59 6.28 -14.10
CA LYS A 89 -14.20 6.74 -15.35
C LYS A 89 -13.65 5.99 -16.56
N ALA A 90 -14.44 5.92 -17.63
CA ALA A 90 -14.09 5.17 -18.85
C ALA A 90 -12.74 5.57 -19.48
N SER A 91 -12.30 6.83 -19.37
CA SER A 91 -10.98 7.27 -19.87
C SER A 91 -9.80 6.72 -19.07
N LEU A 92 -10.04 6.05 -17.94
CA LEU A 92 -9.04 5.33 -17.16
C LEU A 92 -9.01 3.82 -17.45
N ASN A 93 -9.80 3.33 -18.40
CA ASN A 93 -9.82 1.92 -18.79
C ASN A 93 -8.41 1.43 -19.16
N GLY A 94 -7.95 0.37 -18.49
CA GLY A 94 -6.59 -0.17 -18.66
C GLY A 94 -5.49 0.57 -17.90
N LEU A 95 -5.78 1.68 -17.23
CA LEU A 95 -4.85 2.34 -16.28
C LEU A 95 -5.25 2.09 -14.82
N ALA A 96 -6.54 2.15 -14.53
CA ALA A 96 -7.09 1.92 -13.20
C ALA A 96 -8.34 1.03 -13.31
N ARG A 97 -8.53 0.20 -12.29
CA ARG A 97 -9.73 -0.62 -12.07
C ARG A 97 -10.24 -0.44 -10.64
N LYS A 98 -11.42 -0.97 -10.34
CA LYS A 98 -11.91 -1.04 -8.96
C LYS A 98 -10.82 -1.60 -8.03
N GLY A 99 -10.62 -0.96 -6.88
CA GLY A 99 -9.59 -1.29 -5.89
C GLY A 99 -8.21 -0.68 -6.14
N THR A 100 -7.98 -0.01 -7.28
CA THR A 100 -6.70 0.66 -7.54
C THR A 100 -6.50 1.81 -6.56
N VAL A 101 -5.35 1.85 -5.89
CA VAL A 101 -5.01 2.90 -4.92
C VAL A 101 -4.56 4.17 -5.64
N LEU A 102 -5.26 5.30 -5.41
CA LEU A 102 -4.85 6.63 -5.88
C LEU A 102 -3.94 7.33 -4.86
N PHE A 103 -4.16 7.06 -3.57
CA PHE A 103 -3.41 7.67 -2.49
C PHE A 103 -3.22 6.70 -1.33
N ARG A 104 -2.03 6.74 -0.72
CA ARG A 104 -1.66 6.03 0.50
C ARG A 104 -0.99 6.98 1.48
N GLY A 105 -1.52 7.05 2.69
CA GLY A 105 -0.98 7.89 3.77
C GLY A 105 -1.14 7.25 5.13
N GLN A 106 -1.03 8.09 6.16
CA GLN A 106 -1.39 7.69 7.52
C GLN A 106 -2.90 7.52 7.65
N PRO A 107 -3.40 6.70 8.60
CA PRO A 107 -4.82 6.59 8.89
C PRO A 107 -5.47 7.96 9.05
N PHE A 108 -6.63 8.14 8.42
CA PHE A 108 -7.34 9.41 8.38
C PHE A 108 -8.05 9.63 9.70
N LYS A 109 -7.67 10.71 10.37
CA LYS A 109 -8.38 11.20 11.55
C LYS A 109 -9.39 12.24 11.09
N GLU A 110 -10.61 12.15 11.58
CA GLU A 110 -11.66 13.08 11.20
C GLU A 110 -11.25 14.54 11.51
N GLY A 111 -11.36 15.43 10.51
CA GLY A 111 -10.90 16.82 10.62
C GLY A 111 -9.38 17.00 10.70
N GLY A 112 -8.61 15.91 10.58
CA GLY A 112 -7.15 15.90 10.64
C GLY A 112 -6.48 16.33 9.35
N LYS A 113 -5.17 16.55 9.44
CA LYS A 113 -4.29 16.73 8.27
C LYS A 113 -4.05 15.38 7.63
N LEU A 114 -4.17 15.34 6.30
CA LEU A 114 -3.78 14.20 5.49
C LEU A 114 -2.36 14.44 4.95
N SER A 115 -1.54 13.39 4.96
CA SER A 115 -0.20 13.41 4.39
C SER A 115 0.13 12.02 3.88
N GLY A 116 0.73 11.94 2.69
CA GLY A 116 1.12 10.68 2.10
C GLY A 116 1.50 10.79 0.64
N THR A 117 1.48 9.66 -0.03
CA THR A 117 1.86 9.49 -1.42
C THR A 117 0.62 9.37 -2.30
N ALA A 118 0.51 10.23 -3.30
CA ALA A 118 -0.45 10.08 -4.39
C ALA A 118 0.24 9.46 -5.62
N TYR A 119 -0.55 8.81 -6.48
CA TYR A 119 -0.05 8.15 -7.67
C TYR A 119 -0.61 8.80 -8.94
N ALA A 120 0.28 9.28 -9.82
CA ALA A 120 -0.09 9.87 -11.10
C ALA A 120 -0.07 8.82 -12.22
N PHE A 121 -1.25 8.53 -12.75
CA PHE A 121 -1.45 7.54 -13.82
C PHE A 121 -1.26 8.16 -15.20
N LYS A 122 -0.64 7.40 -16.12
CA LYS A 122 -0.49 7.75 -17.54
C LYS A 122 -0.52 6.46 -18.36
N GLN A 123 -1.24 6.46 -19.49
CA GLN A 123 -1.37 5.30 -20.35
C GLN A 123 0.02 4.76 -20.75
N GLY A 124 0.21 3.45 -20.62
CA GLY A 124 1.46 2.78 -21.00
C GLY A 124 2.64 3.05 -20.09
N CYS A 125 2.44 3.72 -18.95
CA CYS A 125 3.49 4.01 -17.98
C CYS A 125 3.14 3.45 -16.60
N PRO A 126 4.15 3.05 -15.80
CA PRO A 126 3.92 2.75 -14.40
C PRO A 126 3.41 4.01 -13.66
N PRO A 127 2.58 3.86 -12.62
CA PRO A 127 2.16 4.97 -11.77
C PRO A 127 3.37 5.71 -11.19
N ALA A 128 3.34 7.05 -11.18
CA ALA A 128 4.41 7.85 -10.58
C ALA A 128 3.99 8.33 -9.20
N PRO A 129 4.68 7.92 -8.12
CA PRO A 129 4.40 8.39 -6.78
C PRO A 129 4.89 9.84 -6.59
N TYR A 130 4.15 10.63 -5.80
CA TYR A 130 4.55 11.98 -5.37
C TYR A 130 3.91 12.33 -4.04
N GLN A 131 4.59 13.16 -3.25
CA GLN A 131 4.12 13.55 -1.91
C GLN A 131 3.02 14.60 -2.00
N VAL A 132 1.96 14.40 -1.22
CA VAL A 132 0.86 15.35 -1.08
C VAL A 132 0.47 15.50 0.38
N THR A 133 -0.04 16.69 0.72
CA THR A 133 -0.61 17.01 2.04
C THR A 133 -1.93 17.72 1.87
N GLY A 134 -2.81 17.65 2.86
CA GLY A 134 -4.14 18.20 2.73
C GLY A 134 -5.02 18.05 3.96
N GLY A 135 -6.32 18.14 3.74
CA GLY A 135 -7.32 18.08 4.81
C GLY A 135 -8.74 18.13 4.28
N TYR A 136 -9.67 18.15 5.23
CA TYR A 136 -11.10 18.29 4.99
C TYR A 136 -11.51 19.77 4.97
N SER A 137 -12.55 20.10 4.21
CA SER A 137 -13.29 21.35 4.36
C SER A 137 -14.03 21.41 5.70
N LYS A 138 -14.48 22.60 6.09
CA LYS A 138 -15.17 22.82 7.38
C LYS A 138 -16.44 21.98 7.53
N ASP A 139 -17.18 21.82 6.44
CA ASP A 139 -18.39 21.00 6.33
C ASP A 139 -18.11 19.51 6.09
N ARG A 140 -16.83 19.11 6.04
CA ARG A 140 -16.35 17.75 5.77
C ARG A 140 -16.78 17.17 4.42
N ALA A 141 -17.41 17.97 3.56
CA ALA A 141 -17.89 17.53 2.25
C ALA A 141 -16.78 17.44 1.20
N THR A 142 -15.65 18.13 1.39
CA THR A 142 -14.55 18.17 0.43
C THR A 142 -13.23 17.77 1.07
N VAL A 143 -12.50 16.85 0.45
CA VAL A 143 -11.09 16.58 0.78
C VAL A 143 -10.22 17.19 -0.30
N THR A 144 -9.20 17.96 0.09
CA THR A 144 -8.23 18.54 -0.83
C THR A 144 -6.82 18.14 -0.45
N LEU A 145 -6.10 17.51 -1.38
CA LEU A 145 -4.68 17.19 -1.26
C LEU A 145 -3.89 18.04 -2.27
N ARG A 146 -2.68 18.48 -1.87
CA ARG A 146 -1.80 19.32 -2.67
C ARG A 146 -0.36 18.83 -2.59
N GLY A 147 0.34 18.86 -3.71
CA GLY A 147 1.76 18.53 -3.81
C GLY A 147 2.31 18.89 -5.19
N ALA A 148 3.64 18.91 -5.34
CA ALA A 148 4.25 19.09 -6.65
C ALA A 148 4.10 17.78 -7.44
N GLY A 149 3.24 17.77 -8.46
CA GLY A 149 2.97 16.58 -9.27
C GLY A 149 4.09 16.28 -10.27
N PRO A 150 4.24 15.02 -10.72
CA PRO A 150 5.31 14.63 -11.62
C PRO A 150 5.18 15.27 -13.00
N VAL A 151 6.32 15.69 -13.56
CA VAL A 151 6.52 16.11 -14.95
C VAL A 151 7.25 14.98 -15.66
N ARG A 152 6.76 14.55 -16.82
CA ARG A 152 7.26 13.36 -17.52
C ARG A 152 7.69 13.65 -18.96
N GLU A 153 8.77 13.00 -19.37
CA GLU A 153 9.15 12.77 -20.77
C GLU A 153 8.93 11.30 -21.08
N GLY A 154 7.93 10.97 -21.91
CA GLY A 154 7.47 9.59 -22.03
C GLY A 154 6.97 9.06 -20.68
N CYS A 155 7.57 7.98 -20.18
CA CYS A 155 7.31 7.43 -18.84
C CYS A 155 8.31 7.88 -17.77
N ARG A 156 9.42 8.52 -18.16
CA ARG A 156 10.46 8.99 -17.24
C ARG A 156 9.99 10.25 -16.54
N VAL A 157 9.98 10.24 -15.20
CA VAL A 157 9.74 11.45 -14.41
C VAL A 157 11.02 12.28 -14.43
N VAL A 158 10.94 13.52 -14.93
CA VAL A 158 12.08 14.45 -15.07
C VAL A 158 12.06 15.59 -14.06
N GLY A 159 10.97 15.70 -13.29
CA GLY A 159 10.86 16.69 -12.23
C GLY A 159 9.49 16.66 -11.55
N LEU A 160 9.32 17.53 -10.57
CA LEU A 160 8.06 17.78 -9.88
C LEU A 160 7.67 19.26 -10.08
N SER A 161 6.38 19.54 -10.24
CA SER A 161 5.89 20.89 -10.44
C SER A 161 4.57 21.15 -9.74
N SER A 162 4.47 22.28 -9.04
CA SER A 162 3.21 22.79 -8.50
C SER A 162 2.22 23.24 -9.58
N LYS A 163 2.66 23.33 -10.84
CA LYS A 163 1.81 23.61 -12.01
C LYS A 163 1.37 22.33 -12.73
N SER A 164 1.79 21.15 -12.25
CA SER A 164 1.34 19.86 -12.82
C SER A 164 -0.19 19.74 -12.69
N PRO A 165 -0.90 19.11 -13.65
CA PRO A 165 -2.32 18.81 -13.51
C PRO A 165 -2.60 17.86 -12.33
N HIS A 166 -1.60 17.16 -11.81
CA HIS A 166 -1.69 16.31 -10.62
C HIS A 166 -1.40 17.07 -9.32
N SER A 167 -1.18 18.39 -9.36
CA SER A 167 -0.75 19.15 -8.18
C SER A 167 -1.83 19.36 -7.11
N VAL A 168 -3.10 19.22 -7.50
CA VAL A 168 -4.26 19.37 -6.62
C VAL A 168 -5.24 18.24 -6.87
N LEU A 169 -5.58 17.49 -5.83
CA LEU A 169 -6.58 16.44 -5.85
C LEU A 169 -7.74 16.90 -4.99
N VAL A 170 -8.92 17.02 -5.60
CA VAL A 170 -10.16 17.38 -4.92
C VAL A 170 -11.09 16.17 -4.96
N PHE A 171 -11.63 15.82 -3.81
CA PHE A 171 -12.63 14.78 -3.65
C PHE A 171 -13.88 15.41 -3.05
N ARG A 172 -15.04 15.23 -3.69
CA ARG A 172 -16.32 15.80 -3.23
C ARG A 172 -17.25 14.68 -2.78
N SER A 173 -17.75 14.78 -1.56
CA SER A 173 -18.75 13.86 -1.03
C SER A 173 -19.99 13.88 -1.91
N LEU A 174 -20.50 12.70 -2.26
CA LEU A 174 -21.77 12.54 -2.96
C LEU A 174 -22.94 12.23 -1.99
N MET A 175 -22.67 12.25 -0.68
CA MET A 175 -23.65 11.99 0.39
C MET A 175 -24.23 13.28 0.97
N SER A 176 -23.95 14.44 0.37
CA SER A 176 -24.23 15.76 0.95
C SER A 176 -25.25 16.58 0.16
N ASP A 177 -26.10 15.93 -0.64
CA ASP A 177 -27.20 16.57 -1.37
C ASP A 177 -28.48 16.72 -0.52
#